data_AF-A0A6I9YQP0-F1
#
_entry.id   AF-A0A6I9YQP0-F1
#
_cell.length_a   1.000
_cell.length_b   1.000
_cell.length_c   1.000
_cell.angle_alpha   90.00
_cell.angle_beta   90.00
_cell.angle_gamma   90.00
#
_symmetry.space_group_name_H-M   'P 1'
#
loop_
_entity.id
_entity.type
_entity.pdbx_description
1 polymer ?
#
loop_
_entity_poly.entity_id
_entity_poly.type
_entity_poly.pdbx_seq_one_letter_code
_entity_poly.pdbx_strand_id
1 'polypeptide(L)'
;MAGIEQLNEAHKNGYLPERSASLIIMLTDGRPTKGELNTDTILQNVRNAIQGKYPLYNLGFGYDLDYGSLEKMASENNGLARRIYEDSDSALQLQGFYDEVANPLLTEVELHYPENAISDLTQNHFKHYYDGSEIVVAGRIIDDDLNSITADVNAHGAEDDLTFSEESDINRTAKAFEDQQYIFGHYIEKLWAYLTIQQLLEKRNSAKGDEKTNLTAKALEMSLKYKFVTPLTSMVVTKPEDNIDTAAIADKPLEAEATRQLVPASSYPSYSSSTPSHRYTSVDGDPHFIIDIPEKDDHLCFNIYEDPGKILNLISDPSTGITVNGQLIGYKQSRNDVQPQNSYIGRLGILNEELNLKLEVTPERIILHNGTKQMTFTWLDEVTLLYPTLTLKIIRKKSVEVSMGEGATFVIILHQTWRRNPKHGDFLGFYALDSHRLSEQTHGLLGQFFHPINFTILEVHPGSTPEKPDATMIVKNNQLTVTRGWQKDYTEDSKHGTDVPCWFIHNNAEGLIDGTYTDYIVSSLF
;
A
#
# COMPACT_ATOMS: atom_id res chain seq x y z
N MET A 1 -13.10 -32.70 -10.53
CA MET A 1 -12.49 -33.94 -10.01
C MET A 1 -11.25 -34.38 -10.78
N ALA A 2 -11.26 -34.44 -12.12
CA ALA A 2 -10.14 -34.96 -12.93
C ALA A 2 -8.73 -34.46 -12.54
N GLY A 3 -8.55 -33.17 -12.26
CA GLY A 3 -7.23 -32.64 -11.84
C GLY A 3 -6.72 -33.23 -10.51
N ILE A 4 -7.62 -33.42 -9.53
CA ILE A 4 -7.30 -34.04 -8.24
C ILE A 4 -6.94 -35.52 -8.44
N GLU A 5 -7.70 -36.21 -9.29
CA GLU A 5 -7.46 -37.63 -9.62
C GLU A 5 -6.11 -37.82 -10.30
N GLN A 6 -5.78 -36.98 -11.30
CA GLN A 6 -4.49 -37.02 -11.98
C GLN A 6 -3.31 -36.82 -11.01
N LEU A 7 -3.43 -35.87 -10.08
CA LEU A 7 -2.38 -35.61 -9.09
C LEU A 7 -2.24 -36.79 -8.10
N ASN A 8 -3.35 -37.33 -7.62
CA ASN A 8 -3.36 -38.52 -6.76
C ASN A 8 -2.76 -39.75 -7.48
N GLU A 9 -3.07 -39.95 -8.76
CA GLU A 9 -2.50 -41.04 -9.58
C GLU A 9 -1.00 -40.85 -9.81
N ALA A 10 -0.55 -39.63 -10.07
CA ALA A 10 0.88 -39.32 -10.26
C ALA A 10 1.70 -39.64 -9.00
N HIS A 11 1.18 -39.30 -7.82
CA HIS A 11 1.78 -39.68 -6.53
C HIS A 11 1.75 -41.20 -6.31
N LYS A 12 0.60 -41.84 -6.53
CA LYS A 12 0.44 -43.29 -6.35
C LYS A 12 1.37 -44.12 -7.26
N ASN A 13 1.62 -43.65 -8.48
CA ASN A 13 2.46 -44.33 -9.47
C ASN A 13 3.94 -43.92 -9.37
N GLY A 14 4.31 -42.99 -8.48
CA GLY A 14 5.69 -42.53 -8.30
C GLY A 14 6.24 -41.71 -9.48
N TYR A 15 5.36 -41.01 -10.21
CA TYR A 15 5.77 -40.11 -11.30
C TYR A 15 6.33 -38.77 -10.80
N LEU A 16 6.01 -38.42 -9.55
CA LEU A 16 6.51 -37.24 -8.88
C LEU A 16 7.49 -37.67 -7.77
N PRO A 17 8.54 -36.88 -7.50
CA PRO A 17 9.39 -37.09 -6.33
C PRO A 17 8.55 -37.11 -5.04
N GLU A 18 8.93 -37.95 -4.08
CA GLU A 18 8.19 -38.09 -2.81
C GLU A 18 8.09 -36.76 -2.03
N ARG A 19 9.15 -35.95 -2.08
CA ARG A 19 9.23 -34.61 -1.46
C ARG A 19 8.75 -33.47 -2.35
N SER A 20 8.05 -33.76 -3.44
CA SER A 20 7.55 -32.70 -4.34
C SER A 20 6.37 -31.94 -3.73
N ALA A 21 6.47 -30.62 -3.70
CA ALA A 21 5.36 -29.74 -3.36
C ALA A 21 4.32 -29.77 -4.49
N SER A 22 3.09 -30.16 -4.14
CA SER A 22 2.00 -30.33 -5.09
C SER A 22 0.84 -29.43 -4.71
N LEU A 23 0.30 -28.68 -5.66
CA LEU A 23 -0.80 -27.74 -5.44
C LEU A 23 -1.81 -27.82 -6.58
N ILE A 24 -3.03 -27.34 -6.34
CA ILE A 24 -4.09 -27.29 -7.33
C ILE A 24 -4.57 -25.84 -7.46
N ILE A 25 -4.61 -25.32 -8.68
CA ILE A 25 -5.18 -24.01 -9.00
C ILE A 25 -6.40 -24.22 -9.90
N MET A 26 -7.55 -23.70 -9.48
CA MET A 26 -8.80 -23.77 -10.22
C MET A 26 -9.26 -22.36 -10.57
N LEU A 27 -9.64 -22.12 -11.83
CA LEU A 27 -10.16 -20.84 -12.32
C LEU A 27 -11.60 -21.03 -12.80
N THR A 28 -12.51 -20.16 -12.35
CA THR A 28 -13.92 -20.17 -12.80
C THR A 28 -14.47 -18.75 -12.90
N ASP A 29 -15.29 -18.50 -13.91
CA ASP A 29 -16.05 -17.27 -14.11
C ASP A 29 -17.53 -17.40 -13.68
N GLY A 30 -17.96 -18.62 -13.33
CA GLY A 30 -19.37 -18.90 -13.12
C GLY A 30 -19.67 -20.04 -12.15
N ARG A 31 -20.96 -20.36 -12.08
CA ARG A 31 -21.51 -21.46 -11.26
C ARG A 31 -21.50 -22.79 -12.03
N PRO A 32 -21.47 -23.94 -11.33
CA PRO A 32 -21.61 -25.25 -11.96
C PRO A 32 -22.91 -25.35 -12.77
N THR A 33 -22.83 -25.77 -14.03
CA THR A 33 -24.00 -25.94 -14.93
C THR A 33 -24.12 -27.35 -15.53
N LYS A 34 -23.11 -28.22 -15.35
CA LYS A 34 -23.12 -29.60 -15.83
C LYS A 34 -22.58 -30.54 -14.76
N GLY A 35 -23.14 -31.74 -14.69
CA GLY A 35 -22.76 -32.75 -13.70
C GLY A 35 -23.45 -32.50 -12.36
N GLU A 36 -22.70 -32.61 -11.26
CA GLU A 36 -23.19 -32.26 -9.93
C GLU A 36 -23.33 -30.74 -9.81
N LEU A 37 -24.51 -30.29 -9.34
CA LEU A 37 -24.87 -28.87 -9.23
C LEU A 37 -25.04 -28.43 -7.77
N ASN A 38 -25.18 -29.38 -6.85
CA ASN A 38 -25.34 -29.09 -5.44
C ASN A 38 -23.98 -28.70 -4.82
N THR A 39 -23.84 -27.42 -4.45
CA THR A 39 -22.61 -26.87 -3.89
C THR A 39 -22.07 -27.64 -2.69
N ASP A 40 -22.91 -27.99 -1.71
CA ASP A 40 -22.49 -28.74 -0.53
C ASP A 40 -21.92 -30.13 -0.89
N THR A 41 -22.52 -30.78 -1.88
CA THR A 41 -22.03 -32.08 -2.39
C THR A 41 -20.70 -31.91 -3.11
N ILE A 42 -20.52 -30.84 -3.90
CA ILE A 42 -19.25 -30.52 -4.57
C ILE A 42 -18.15 -30.28 -3.54
N LEU A 43 -18.40 -29.46 -2.52
CA LEU A 43 -17.46 -29.18 -1.42
C LEU A 43 -17.01 -30.49 -0.75
N GLN A 44 -17.97 -31.34 -0.40
CA GLN A 44 -17.68 -32.63 0.24
C GLN A 44 -16.86 -33.55 -0.68
N ASN A 45 -17.18 -33.61 -1.97
CA ASN A 45 -16.46 -34.42 -2.94
C ASN A 45 -15.00 -33.96 -3.09
N VAL A 46 -14.76 -32.65 -3.18
CA VAL A 46 -13.43 -32.06 -3.28
C VAL A 46 -12.61 -32.37 -2.03
N ARG A 47 -13.17 -32.10 -0.85
CA ARG A 47 -12.53 -32.39 0.45
C ARG A 47 -12.17 -33.87 0.59
N ASN A 48 -13.08 -34.76 0.22
CA ASN A 48 -12.86 -36.20 0.29
C ASN A 48 -11.80 -36.71 -0.69
N ALA A 49 -11.59 -36.02 -1.81
CA ALA A 49 -10.60 -36.42 -2.81
C ALA A 49 -9.20 -35.87 -2.53
N ILE A 50 -9.10 -34.66 -1.96
CA ILE A 50 -7.81 -34.05 -1.58
C ILE A 50 -7.32 -34.62 -0.25
N GLN A 51 -8.20 -34.81 0.73
CA GLN A 51 -7.86 -35.36 2.05
C GLN A 51 -6.72 -34.60 2.76
N GLY A 52 -6.64 -33.29 2.57
CA GLY A 52 -5.58 -32.44 3.14
C GLY A 52 -4.17 -32.64 2.55
N LYS A 53 -4.02 -33.46 1.50
CA LYS A 53 -2.72 -33.75 0.89
C LYS A 53 -2.09 -32.55 0.18
N TYR A 54 -2.91 -31.72 -0.46
CA TYR A 54 -2.46 -30.62 -1.32
C TYR A 54 -3.31 -29.37 -1.03
N PRO A 55 -2.75 -28.15 -1.09
CA PRO A 55 -3.54 -26.94 -1.08
C PRO A 55 -4.35 -26.78 -2.38
N LEU A 56 -5.58 -26.28 -2.23
CA LEU A 56 -6.46 -25.90 -3.35
C LEU A 56 -6.66 -24.38 -3.38
N TYR A 57 -6.21 -23.77 -4.46
CA TYR A 57 -6.37 -22.36 -4.74
C TYR A 57 -7.49 -22.13 -5.75
N ASN A 58 -8.45 -21.27 -5.40
CA ASN A 58 -9.60 -20.97 -6.25
C ASN A 58 -9.54 -19.52 -6.75
N LEU A 59 -9.46 -19.34 -8.05
CA LEU A 59 -9.48 -18.04 -8.72
C LEU A 59 -10.88 -17.81 -9.28
N GLY A 60 -11.57 -16.81 -8.73
CA GLY A 60 -12.89 -16.41 -9.19
C GLY A 60 -12.81 -15.22 -10.13
N PHE A 61 -13.10 -15.40 -11.41
CA PHE A 61 -13.07 -14.35 -12.42
C PHE A 61 -14.41 -13.61 -12.49
N GLY A 62 -14.40 -12.31 -12.20
CA GLY A 62 -15.60 -11.47 -12.20
C GLY A 62 -16.55 -11.73 -11.04
N TYR A 63 -17.81 -11.35 -11.21
CA TYR A 63 -18.83 -11.35 -10.14
C TYR A 63 -19.94 -12.38 -10.34
N ASP A 64 -20.02 -13.04 -11.49
CA ASP A 64 -21.08 -13.99 -11.85
C ASP A 64 -20.89 -15.41 -11.27
N LEU A 65 -20.24 -15.49 -10.11
CA LEU A 65 -19.88 -16.73 -9.42
C LEU A 65 -20.28 -16.70 -7.94
N ASP A 66 -20.27 -17.85 -7.29
CA ASP A 66 -20.48 -17.96 -5.84
C ASP A 66 -19.14 -17.96 -5.11
N TYR A 67 -18.64 -16.77 -4.79
CA TYR A 67 -17.30 -16.63 -4.21
C TYR A 67 -17.20 -17.20 -2.79
N GLY A 68 -18.26 -17.06 -1.98
CA GLY A 68 -18.27 -17.65 -0.63
C GLY A 68 -18.11 -19.17 -0.68
N SER A 69 -18.66 -19.83 -1.71
CA SER A 69 -18.43 -21.24 -1.93
C SER A 69 -17.00 -21.57 -2.36
N LEU A 70 -16.36 -20.71 -3.16
CA LEU A 70 -14.95 -20.85 -3.54
C LEU A 70 -14.00 -20.67 -2.34
N GLU A 71 -14.27 -19.66 -1.50
CA GLU A 71 -13.52 -19.39 -0.27
C GLU A 71 -13.60 -20.56 0.69
N LYS A 72 -14.82 -21.07 0.93
CA LYS A 72 -15.04 -22.25 1.75
C LYS A 72 -14.33 -23.48 1.21
N MET A 73 -14.40 -23.71 -0.11
CA MET A 73 -13.73 -24.85 -0.75
C MET A 73 -12.20 -24.78 -0.58
N ALA A 74 -11.61 -23.60 -0.70
CA ALA A 74 -10.17 -23.41 -0.57
C ALA A 74 -9.71 -23.58 0.90
N SER A 75 -10.41 -22.93 1.84
CA SER A 75 -10.11 -22.99 3.28
C SER A 75 -10.22 -24.43 3.84
N GLU A 76 -11.21 -25.21 3.41
CA GLU A 76 -11.33 -26.63 3.78
C GLU A 76 -10.20 -27.52 3.23
N ASN A 77 -9.37 -27.01 2.32
CA ASN A 77 -8.31 -27.74 1.63
C ASN A 77 -6.98 -26.97 1.67
N ASN A 78 -6.64 -26.31 2.78
CA ASN A 78 -5.34 -25.66 3.03
C ASN A 78 -4.90 -24.62 1.98
N GLY A 79 -5.84 -24.01 1.25
CA GLY A 79 -5.54 -22.97 0.26
C GLY A 79 -6.37 -21.71 0.47
N LEU A 80 -6.34 -20.82 -0.50
CA LEU A 80 -7.09 -19.56 -0.48
C LEU A 80 -7.89 -19.36 -1.76
N ALA A 81 -8.95 -18.57 -1.67
CA ALA A 81 -9.65 -18.05 -2.84
C ALA A 81 -9.17 -16.63 -3.15
N ARG A 82 -9.06 -16.29 -4.44
CA ARG A 82 -8.74 -14.93 -4.89
C ARG A 82 -9.67 -14.52 -6.01
N ARG A 83 -10.19 -13.31 -5.92
CA ARG A 83 -10.97 -12.71 -7.00
C ARG A 83 -10.04 -12.13 -8.05
N ILE A 84 -10.40 -12.35 -9.31
CA ILE A 84 -9.79 -11.73 -10.48
C ILE A 84 -10.85 -10.79 -11.05
N TYR A 85 -10.55 -9.48 -11.05
CA TYR A 85 -11.47 -8.46 -11.55
C TYR A 85 -11.42 -8.43 -13.08
N GLU A 86 -12.59 -8.27 -13.72
CA GLU A 86 -12.71 -8.22 -15.19
C GLU A 86 -12.27 -6.85 -15.71
N ASP A 87 -10.96 -6.68 -15.89
CA ASP A 87 -10.35 -5.43 -16.33
C ASP A 87 -9.20 -5.73 -17.30
N SER A 88 -8.65 -4.69 -17.90
CA SER A 88 -7.49 -4.71 -18.79
C SER A 88 -6.24 -5.38 -18.18
N ASP A 89 -6.16 -5.47 -16.85
CA ASP A 89 -5.05 -6.07 -16.11
C ASP A 89 -5.33 -7.48 -15.57
N SER A 90 -6.47 -8.13 -15.87
CA SER A 90 -6.79 -9.47 -15.32
C SER A 90 -5.68 -10.50 -15.58
N ALA A 91 -4.98 -10.42 -16.71
CA ALA A 91 -3.84 -11.27 -17.01
C ALA A 91 -2.67 -11.06 -16.03
N LEU A 92 -2.43 -9.82 -15.60
CA LEU A 92 -1.42 -9.47 -14.59
C LEU A 92 -1.87 -9.91 -13.19
N GLN A 93 -3.16 -9.83 -12.87
CA GLN A 93 -3.70 -10.35 -11.61
C GLN A 93 -3.50 -11.87 -11.48
N LEU A 94 -3.77 -12.62 -12.56
CA LEU A 94 -3.52 -14.06 -12.64
C LEU A 94 -2.03 -14.39 -12.53
N GLN A 95 -1.18 -13.64 -13.23
CA GLN A 95 0.27 -13.82 -13.15
C GLN A 95 0.78 -13.52 -11.73
N GLY A 96 0.34 -12.43 -11.12
CA GLY A 96 0.73 -12.06 -9.75
C GLY A 96 0.36 -13.14 -8.74
N PHE A 97 -0.85 -13.69 -8.83
CA PHE A 97 -1.24 -14.84 -8.00
C PHE A 97 -0.33 -16.05 -8.23
N TYR A 98 -0.04 -16.39 -9.49
CA TYR A 98 0.82 -17.53 -9.78
C TYR A 98 2.23 -17.32 -9.25
N ASP A 99 2.81 -16.13 -9.41
CA ASP A 99 4.15 -15.78 -8.92
C ASP A 99 4.26 -15.95 -7.39
N GLU A 100 3.17 -15.71 -6.63
CA GLU A 100 3.12 -15.93 -5.17
C GLU A 100 3.18 -17.40 -4.77
N VAL A 101 2.60 -18.31 -5.57
CA VAL A 101 2.50 -19.75 -5.23
C VAL A 101 3.42 -20.64 -6.08
N ALA A 102 4.16 -20.06 -7.03
CA ALA A 102 4.95 -20.79 -8.01
C ALA A 102 6.16 -21.51 -7.40
N ASN A 103 6.74 -20.97 -6.33
CA ASN A 103 8.01 -21.41 -5.78
C ASN A 103 7.86 -21.85 -4.31
N PRO A 104 7.27 -23.03 -4.03
CA PRO A 104 7.23 -23.58 -2.68
C PRO A 104 8.65 -24.00 -2.25
N LEU A 105 9.13 -23.42 -1.14
CA LEU A 105 10.44 -23.70 -0.57
C LEU A 105 10.40 -24.77 0.52
N LEU A 106 9.33 -24.77 1.33
CA LEU A 106 9.14 -25.73 2.42
C LEU A 106 7.70 -26.26 2.41
N THR A 107 7.51 -27.50 2.88
CA THR A 107 6.20 -28.12 3.10
C THR A 107 6.06 -28.58 4.56
N GLU A 108 4.83 -28.73 5.04
CA GLU A 108 4.51 -29.11 6.42
C GLU A 108 5.24 -28.27 7.48
N VAL A 109 5.19 -26.94 7.34
CA VAL A 109 5.86 -26.02 8.26
C VAL A 109 5.08 -25.97 9.58
N GLU A 110 5.71 -26.36 10.67
CA GLU A 110 5.11 -26.40 12.01
C GLU A 110 5.97 -25.62 13.01
N LEU A 111 5.35 -24.64 13.67
CA LEU A 111 5.97 -23.81 14.68
C LEU A 111 5.51 -24.26 16.07
N HIS A 112 6.44 -24.72 16.87
CA HIS A 112 6.23 -25.19 18.23
C HIS A 112 6.69 -24.15 19.23
N TYR A 113 5.91 -24.01 20.29
CA TYR A 113 6.19 -23.14 21.40
C TYR A 113 5.96 -23.89 22.71
N PRO A 114 6.60 -23.51 23.82
CA PRO A 114 6.41 -24.20 25.10
C PRO A 114 4.95 -24.15 25.57
N GLU A 115 4.32 -25.31 25.74
CA GLU A 115 2.87 -25.45 26.00
C GLU A 115 2.36 -24.67 27.23
N ASN A 116 3.22 -24.50 28.25
CA ASN A 116 2.86 -23.79 29.49
C ASN A 116 3.17 -22.30 29.45
N ALA A 117 3.84 -21.81 28.39
CA ALA A 117 4.27 -20.42 28.27
C ALA A 117 3.28 -19.58 27.46
N ILE A 118 2.54 -20.17 26.53
CA ILE A 118 1.68 -19.44 25.58
C ILE A 118 0.21 -19.85 25.69
N SER A 119 -0.67 -18.85 25.75
CA SER A 119 -2.11 -18.94 25.56
C SER A 119 -2.51 -18.38 24.19
N ASP A 120 -3.67 -18.84 23.68
CA ASP A 120 -4.35 -18.30 22.49
C ASP A 120 -3.40 -18.03 21.29
N LEU A 121 -2.74 -19.09 20.79
CA LEU A 121 -1.89 -19.05 19.60
C LEU A 121 -2.73 -19.03 18.31
N THR A 122 -2.29 -18.25 17.32
CA THR A 122 -2.82 -18.33 15.95
C THR A 122 -2.39 -19.62 15.26
N GLN A 123 -2.87 -19.87 14.04
CA GLN A 123 -2.39 -20.97 13.21
C GLN A 123 -0.85 -21.05 13.22
N ASN A 124 -0.33 -22.23 13.51
CA ASN A 124 1.09 -22.52 13.65
C ASN A 124 1.54 -23.70 12.77
N HIS A 125 0.62 -24.28 11.98
CA HIS A 125 0.89 -25.32 11.00
C HIS A 125 0.47 -24.84 9.62
N PHE A 126 1.37 -24.89 8.66
CA PHE A 126 1.20 -24.37 7.30
C PHE A 126 1.64 -25.41 6.28
N LYS A 127 0.77 -25.66 5.30
CA LYS A 127 1.01 -26.72 4.31
C LYS A 127 2.24 -26.44 3.45
N HIS A 128 2.40 -25.19 2.99
CA HIS A 128 3.51 -24.72 2.18
C HIS A 128 4.00 -23.35 2.66
N TYR A 129 5.29 -23.09 2.44
CA TYR A 129 5.92 -21.78 2.49
C TYR A 129 6.52 -21.46 1.12
N TYR A 130 6.24 -20.26 0.59
CA TYR A 130 6.62 -19.87 -0.77
C TYR A 130 7.71 -18.79 -0.76
N ASP A 131 8.57 -18.79 -1.79
CA ASP A 131 9.60 -17.76 -1.99
C ASP A 131 8.96 -16.37 -2.11
N GLY A 132 9.52 -15.39 -1.38
CA GLY A 132 8.97 -14.04 -1.29
C GLY A 132 7.71 -13.89 -0.40
N SER A 133 7.22 -14.97 0.22
CA SER A 133 6.13 -14.91 1.20
C SER A 133 6.64 -14.91 2.65
N GLU A 134 5.73 -14.72 3.61
CA GLU A 134 6.02 -14.72 5.05
C GLU A 134 4.95 -15.52 5.81
N ILE A 135 5.40 -16.25 6.84
CA ILE A 135 4.53 -16.89 7.84
C ILE A 135 4.58 -16.06 9.11
N VAL A 136 3.41 -15.64 9.59
CA VAL A 136 3.27 -14.88 10.84
C VAL A 136 2.44 -15.68 11.83
N VAL A 137 3.02 -15.93 13.01
CA VAL A 137 2.34 -16.56 14.15
C VAL A 137 2.37 -15.59 15.32
N ALA A 138 1.22 -15.40 15.95
CA ALA A 138 1.06 -14.57 17.12
C ALA A 138 0.40 -15.37 18.26
N GLY A 139 0.77 -15.06 19.49
CA GLY A 139 0.20 -15.67 20.68
C GLY A 139 0.33 -14.75 21.89
N ARG A 140 -0.28 -15.14 23.00
CA ARG A 140 -0.22 -14.38 24.25
C ARG A 140 0.50 -15.18 25.33
N ILE A 141 1.63 -14.65 25.81
CA ILE A 141 2.40 -15.26 26.90
C ILE A 141 1.54 -15.26 28.18
N ILE A 142 1.58 -16.36 28.95
CA ILE A 142 0.75 -16.56 30.16
C ILE A 142 1.43 -15.99 31.40
N ASP A 143 2.74 -16.18 31.50
CA ASP A 143 3.53 -15.86 32.69
C ASP A 143 4.48 -14.71 32.38
N ASP A 144 4.31 -13.58 33.09
CA ASP A 144 5.16 -12.40 32.97
C ASP A 144 6.57 -12.64 33.53
N ASP A 145 6.79 -13.75 34.27
CA ASP A 145 8.11 -14.14 34.82
C ASP A 145 8.96 -14.96 33.82
N LEU A 146 8.50 -15.18 32.58
CA LEU A 146 9.30 -15.79 31.52
C LEU A 146 10.44 -14.84 31.07
N ASN A 147 11.68 -15.25 31.32
CA ASN A 147 12.86 -14.48 30.88
C ASN A 147 13.13 -14.64 29.37
N SER A 148 12.82 -15.80 28.81
CA SER A 148 13.01 -16.09 27.39
C SER A 148 11.90 -16.97 26.83
N ILE A 149 11.70 -16.90 25.52
CA ILE A 149 10.78 -17.75 24.79
C ILE A 149 11.51 -18.41 23.62
N THR A 150 11.27 -19.71 23.44
CA THR A 150 11.84 -20.49 22.34
C THR A 150 10.77 -20.79 21.31
N ALA A 151 11.12 -20.68 20.03
CA ALA A 151 10.28 -21.12 18.91
C ALA A 151 11.03 -22.18 18.11
N ASP A 152 10.48 -23.39 18.03
CA ASP A 152 11.03 -24.49 17.25
C ASP A 152 10.24 -24.67 15.96
N VAL A 153 10.89 -24.51 14.81
CA VAL A 153 10.31 -24.64 13.48
C VAL A 153 10.77 -25.95 12.84
N ASN A 154 9.82 -26.79 12.49
CA ASN A 154 10.04 -28.03 11.75
C ASN A 154 9.39 -27.91 10.37
N ALA A 155 10.09 -28.33 9.31
CA ALA A 155 9.53 -28.35 7.96
C ALA A 155 10.26 -29.37 7.06
N HIS A 156 9.66 -29.70 5.93
CA HIS A 156 10.28 -30.52 4.89
C HIS A 156 10.76 -29.66 3.73
N GLY A 157 12.06 -29.68 3.43
CA GLY A 157 12.61 -29.15 2.20
C GLY A 157 12.58 -30.17 1.06
N ALA A 158 13.02 -29.75 -0.12
CA ALA A 158 13.07 -30.63 -1.29
C ALA A 158 14.04 -31.82 -1.12
N GLU A 159 15.17 -31.60 -0.44
CA GLU A 159 16.21 -32.60 -0.25
C GLU A 159 16.30 -33.12 1.19
N ASP A 160 16.10 -32.26 2.19
CA ASP A 160 16.28 -32.55 3.61
C ASP A 160 15.20 -31.92 4.48
N ASP A 161 15.05 -32.42 5.71
CA ASP A 161 14.19 -31.81 6.72
C ASP A 161 14.90 -30.62 7.36
N LEU A 162 14.13 -29.54 7.61
CA LEU A 162 14.61 -28.33 8.26
C LEU A 162 14.11 -28.32 9.71
N THR A 163 15.06 -28.17 10.64
CA THR A 163 14.77 -27.87 12.04
C THR A 163 15.52 -26.60 12.43
N PHE A 164 14.79 -25.59 12.87
CA PHE A 164 15.34 -24.31 13.29
C PHE A 164 14.79 -23.96 14.67
N SER A 165 15.63 -23.53 15.59
CA SER A 165 15.23 -23.16 16.94
C SER A 165 15.83 -21.80 17.26
N GLU A 166 14.98 -20.85 17.67
CA GLU A 166 15.39 -19.50 18.04
C GLU A 166 14.88 -19.19 19.45
N GLU A 167 15.76 -18.66 20.29
CA GLU A 167 15.43 -18.20 21.63
C GLU A 167 15.50 -16.67 21.69
N SER A 168 14.43 -16.04 22.20
CA SER A 168 14.35 -14.59 22.35
C SER A 168 14.23 -14.20 23.81
N ASP A 169 15.05 -13.23 24.24
CA ASP A 169 15.00 -12.60 25.57
C ASP A 169 13.85 -11.58 25.61
N ILE A 170 12.85 -11.85 26.46
CA ILE A 170 11.63 -11.05 26.57
C ILE A 170 11.95 -9.68 27.16
N ASN A 171 12.80 -9.62 28.18
CA ASN A 171 13.15 -8.39 28.89
C ASN A 171 13.93 -7.42 28.00
N ARG A 172 14.88 -7.94 27.21
CA ARG A 172 15.64 -7.13 26.25
C ARG A 172 14.74 -6.57 25.15
N THR A 173 13.81 -7.40 24.66
CA THR A 173 12.85 -7.00 23.62
C THR A 173 11.88 -5.94 24.14
N ALA A 174 11.34 -6.12 25.35
CA ALA A 174 10.47 -5.15 26.00
C ALA A 174 11.14 -3.77 26.16
N LYS A 175 12.40 -3.73 26.60
CA LYS A 175 13.18 -2.47 26.70
C LYS A 175 13.39 -1.77 25.35
N ALA A 176 13.68 -2.54 24.29
CA ALA A 176 13.81 -1.98 22.94
C ALA A 176 12.49 -1.33 22.45
N PHE A 177 11.34 -1.83 22.89
CA PHE A 177 10.02 -1.24 22.60
C PHE A 177 9.66 -0.07 23.52
N GLU A 178 10.13 -0.03 24.78
CA GLU A 178 9.98 1.13 25.67
C GLU A 178 10.67 2.38 25.08
N ASP A 179 11.87 2.23 24.52
CA ASP A 179 12.60 3.32 23.85
C ASP A 179 11.88 3.85 22.60
N GLN A 180 10.89 3.10 22.09
CA GLN A 180 10.11 3.42 20.88
C GLN A 180 8.60 3.63 21.16
N GLN A 181 8.19 3.74 22.43
CA GLN A 181 6.79 3.81 22.87
C GLN A 181 5.97 4.95 22.23
N TYR A 182 6.62 6.05 21.83
CA TYR A 182 5.95 7.19 21.20
C TYR A 182 5.45 6.89 19.77
N ILE A 183 6.05 5.90 19.08
CA ILE A 183 5.74 5.53 17.69
C ILE A 183 4.97 4.20 17.66
N PHE A 184 5.29 3.28 18.56
CA PHE A 184 4.75 1.92 18.59
C PHE A 184 4.07 1.65 19.94
N GLY A 185 2.83 2.11 20.10
CA GLY A 185 2.01 1.76 21.27
C GLY A 185 1.73 0.25 21.39
N HIS A 186 0.60 -0.16 21.99
CA HIS A 186 0.21 -1.58 22.10
C HIS A 186 -0.19 -2.24 20.74
N TYR A 187 0.61 -2.07 19.70
CA TYR A 187 0.32 -2.56 18.35
C TYR A 187 0.51 -4.07 18.23
N ILE A 188 1.48 -4.67 18.95
CA ILE A 188 1.70 -6.13 18.95
C ILE A 188 0.47 -6.87 19.49
N GLU A 189 -0.12 -6.37 20.58
CA GLU A 189 -1.36 -6.96 21.10
C GLU A 189 -2.52 -6.79 20.11
N LYS A 190 -2.63 -5.62 19.46
CA LYS A 190 -3.63 -5.39 18.42
C LYS A 190 -3.40 -6.25 17.17
N LEU A 191 -2.16 -6.54 16.81
CA LEU A 191 -1.79 -7.42 15.70
C LEU A 191 -2.23 -8.84 16.01
N TRP A 192 -1.90 -9.36 17.20
CA TRP A 192 -2.40 -10.66 17.66
C TRP A 192 -3.93 -10.72 17.64
N ALA A 193 -4.61 -9.68 18.16
CA ALA A 193 -6.06 -9.61 18.16
C ALA A 193 -6.64 -9.60 16.74
N TYR A 194 -6.04 -8.82 15.82
CA TYR A 194 -6.45 -8.75 14.42
C TYR A 194 -6.33 -10.12 13.73
N LEU A 195 -5.17 -10.77 13.83
CA LEU A 195 -4.92 -12.09 13.24
C LEU A 195 -5.88 -13.14 13.80
N THR A 196 -6.08 -13.13 15.13
CA THR A 196 -7.02 -14.04 15.80
C THR A 196 -8.45 -13.83 15.32
N ILE A 197 -8.90 -12.58 15.20
CA ILE A 197 -10.24 -12.25 14.69
C ILE A 197 -10.40 -12.73 13.25
N GLN A 198 -9.42 -12.49 12.36
CA GLN A 198 -9.49 -12.98 10.97
C GLN A 198 -9.62 -14.51 10.93
N GLN A 199 -8.81 -15.23 11.69
CA GLN A 199 -8.87 -16.70 11.74
C GLN A 199 -10.20 -17.22 12.32
N LEU A 200 -10.78 -16.53 13.31
CA LEU A 200 -12.11 -16.88 13.82
C LEU A 200 -13.21 -16.67 12.77
N LEU A 201 -13.13 -15.59 11.99
CA LEU A 201 -14.07 -15.31 10.90
C LEU A 201 -13.94 -16.33 9.76
N GLU A 202 -12.72 -16.72 9.42
CA GLU A 202 -12.47 -17.76 8.42
C GLU A 202 -13.01 -19.12 8.87
N LYS A 203 -12.68 -19.56 10.10
CA LYS A 203 -13.21 -20.82 10.67
C LYS A 203 -14.74 -20.81 10.74
N ARG A 204 -15.34 -19.65 11.02
CA ARG A 204 -16.80 -19.47 11.04
C ARG A 204 -17.46 -19.72 9.68
N ASN A 205 -16.77 -19.47 8.56
CA ASN A 205 -17.32 -19.68 7.21
C ASN A 205 -17.55 -21.17 6.91
N SER A 206 -16.71 -22.04 7.45
CA SER A 206 -16.80 -23.50 7.27
C SER A 206 -17.60 -24.22 8.38
N ALA A 207 -17.76 -23.60 9.55
CA ALA A 207 -18.46 -24.18 10.70
C ALA A 207 -19.99 -24.30 10.53
N LYS A 208 -20.60 -25.26 11.24
CA LYS A 208 -22.06 -25.50 11.27
C LYS A 208 -22.57 -25.58 12.71
N GLY A 209 -23.86 -25.27 12.90
CA GLY A 209 -24.55 -25.41 14.19
C GLY A 209 -23.88 -24.64 15.34
N ASP A 210 -23.71 -25.29 16.48
CA ASP A 210 -23.20 -24.70 17.72
C ASP A 210 -21.76 -24.17 17.59
N GLU A 211 -20.93 -24.82 16.79
CA GLU A 211 -19.55 -24.39 16.53
C GLU A 211 -19.53 -22.99 15.89
N LYS A 212 -20.38 -22.76 14.88
CA LYS A 212 -20.51 -21.47 14.22
C LYS A 212 -20.97 -20.39 15.19
N THR A 213 -21.90 -20.72 16.09
CA THR A 213 -22.39 -19.81 17.12
C THR A 213 -21.28 -19.43 18.10
N ASN A 214 -20.49 -20.40 18.57
CA ASN A 214 -19.36 -20.16 19.48
C ASN A 214 -18.27 -19.32 18.82
N LEU A 215 -17.89 -19.63 17.58
CA LEU A 215 -16.90 -18.83 16.83
C LEU A 215 -17.38 -17.40 16.60
N THR A 216 -18.67 -17.22 16.28
CA THR A 216 -19.28 -15.90 16.13
C THR A 216 -19.24 -15.11 17.44
N ALA A 217 -19.57 -15.74 18.57
CA ALA A 217 -19.52 -15.10 19.88
C ALA A 217 -18.08 -14.68 20.26
N LYS A 218 -17.09 -15.56 20.08
CA LYS A 218 -15.68 -15.25 20.37
C LYS A 218 -15.15 -14.13 19.47
N ALA A 219 -15.44 -14.17 18.16
CA ALA A 219 -15.02 -13.14 17.23
C ALA A 219 -15.66 -11.77 17.55
N LEU A 220 -16.95 -11.76 17.92
CA LEU A 220 -17.67 -10.56 18.34
C LEU A 220 -17.06 -9.98 19.62
N GLU A 221 -16.85 -10.81 20.64
CA GLU A 221 -16.25 -10.40 21.92
C GLU A 221 -14.87 -9.75 21.71
N MET A 222 -14.01 -10.39 20.92
CA MET A 222 -12.68 -9.85 20.60
C MET A 222 -12.78 -8.56 19.77
N SER A 223 -13.68 -8.49 18.79
CA SER A 223 -13.88 -7.28 17.98
C SER A 223 -14.27 -6.08 18.85
N LEU A 224 -15.18 -6.28 19.81
CA LEU A 224 -15.60 -5.25 20.76
C LEU A 224 -14.48 -4.88 21.74
N LYS A 225 -13.77 -5.87 22.29
CA LYS A 225 -12.66 -5.64 23.23
C LYS A 225 -11.55 -4.79 22.61
N TYR A 226 -11.17 -5.09 21.37
CA TYR A 226 -10.08 -4.40 20.65
C TYR A 226 -10.54 -3.25 19.74
N LYS A 227 -11.85 -2.97 19.72
CA LYS A 227 -12.48 -1.88 18.96
C LYS A 227 -12.25 -1.98 17.45
N PHE A 228 -12.26 -3.19 16.91
CA PHE A 228 -12.23 -3.41 15.46
C PHE A 228 -13.63 -3.36 14.89
N VAL A 229 -13.79 -2.66 13.77
CA VAL A 229 -14.99 -2.77 12.92
C VAL A 229 -14.81 -4.00 12.03
N THR A 230 -15.67 -4.99 12.23
CA THR A 230 -15.59 -6.31 11.59
C THR A 230 -16.96 -6.67 11.01
N PRO A 231 -17.13 -7.79 10.29
CA PRO A 231 -18.46 -8.20 9.81
C PRO A 231 -19.47 -8.49 10.92
N LEU A 232 -19.05 -8.43 12.20
CA LEU A 232 -19.87 -8.65 13.38
C LEU A 232 -20.08 -7.38 14.22
N THR A 233 -19.44 -6.26 13.87
CA THR A 233 -19.46 -5.03 14.67
C THR A 233 -19.55 -3.79 13.80
N SER A 234 -20.24 -2.78 14.32
CA SER A 234 -20.49 -1.51 13.64
C SER A 234 -20.02 -0.37 14.53
N MET A 235 -19.41 0.66 13.96
CA MET A 235 -19.14 1.90 14.67
C MET A 235 -20.30 2.87 14.46
N VAL A 236 -20.96 3.25 15.55
CA VAL A 236 -22.07 4.22 15.53
C VAL A 236 -21.58 5.55 16.06
N VAL A 237 -21.66 6.59 15.24
CA VAL A 237 -21.31 7.96 15.63
C VAL A 237 -22.61 8.72 15.92
N THR A 238 -22.83 9.04 17.19
CA THR A 238 -23.94 9.88 17.64
C THR A 238 -23.47 11.31 17.88
N LYS A 239 -24.20 12.29 17.35
CA LYS A 239 -23.96 13.71 17.65
C LYS A 239 -24.72 14.10 18.91
N PRO A 240 -24.12 14.80 19.89
CA PRO A 240 -24.86 15.34 21.00
C PRO A 240 -25.70 16.54 20.53
N GLU A 241 -27.01 16.43 20.72
CA GLU A 241 -28.07 17.47 20.67
C GLU A 241 -27.84 18.64 19.69
N ASP A 242 -28.31 18.48 18.44
CA ASP A 242 -29.37 19.32 17.85
C ASP A 242 -29.55 18.98 16.36
N ASN A 243 -30.80 18.59 16.04
CA ASN A 243 -31.40 18.37 14.72
C ASN A 243 -30.99 17.13 13.90
N ILE A 244 -31.96 16.19 13.88
CA ILE A 244 -32.14 14.98 13.06
C ILE A 244 -31.27 13.79 13.51
N ASP A 245 -31.95 12.75 14.04
CA ASP A 245 -31.40 11.42 14.33
C ASP A 245 -30.94 10.71 13.05
N THR A 246 -29.86 11.18 12.43
CA THR A 246 -29.08 10.39 11.47
C THR A 246 -27.84 9.89 12.19
N ALA A 247 -27.95 8.74 12.85
CA ALA A 247 -26.77 8.01 13.31
C ALA A 247 -25.94 7.61 12.08
N ALA A 248 -24.67 8.03 12.02
CA ALA A 248 -23.75 7.53 11.02
C ALA A 248 -23.24 6.16 11.47
N ILE A 249 -23.45 5.14 10.64
CA ILE A 249 -23.04 3.76 10.91
C ILE A 249 -21.89 3.43 9.95
N ALA A 250 -20.73 3.06 10.49
CA ALA A 250 -19.61 2.54 9.74
C ALA A 250 -19.52 1.03 9.96
N ASP A 251 -19.82 0.26 8.90
CA ASP A 251 -19.76 -1.20 8.86
C ASP A 251 -18.58 -1.66 8.00
N LYS A 252 -18.07 -2.87 8.26
CA LYS A 252 -17.13 -3.51 7.32
C LYS A 252 -17.95 -4.07 6.13
N PRO A 253 -17.77 -3.56 4.91
CA PRO A 253 -18.54 -4.02 3.76
C PRO A 253 -18.29 -5.52 3.52
N LEU A 254 -19.38 -6.26 3.30
CA LEU A 254 -19.32 -7.65 2.88
C LEU A 254 -19.00 -7.72 1.38
N GLU A 255 -18.23 -8.73 0.98
CA GLU A 255 -17.84 -8.91 -0.42
C GLU A 255 -19.04 -9.04 -1.37
N ALA A 256 -20.17 -9.59 -0.89
CA ALA A 256 -21.42 -9.70 -1.65
C ALA A 256 -22.23 -8.39 -1.76
N GLU A 257 -21.97 -7.41 -0.88
CA GLU A 257 -22.70 -6.13 -0.81
C GLU A 257 -21.99 -5.01 -1.58
N ALA A 258 -20.71 -5.18 -1.93
CA ALA A 258 -19.95 -4.26 -2.78
C ALA A 258 -20.62 -4.00 -4.15
N THR A 259 -21.56 -4.86 -4.56
CA THR A 259 -22.31 -4.80 -5.82
C THR A 259 -23.62 -3.97 -5.79
N ARG A 260 -23.96 -3.23 -4.71
CA ARG A 260 -25.25 -2.48 -4.65
C ARG A 260 -25.19 -0.98 -4.37
N GLN A 261 -24.03 -0.34 -4.28
CA GLN A 261 -23.96 1.12 -4.17
C GLN A 261 -23.40 1.78 -5.43
N LEU A 262 -24.17 1.70 -6.52
CA LEU A 262 -24.26 2.77 -7.49
C LEU A 262 -25.48 3.63 -7.10
N VAL A 263 -25.32 4.44 -6.05
CA VAL A 263 -26.30 5.49 -5.71
C VAL A 263 -25.76 6.81 -6.30
N PRO A 264 -26.58 7.63 -6.98
CA PRO A 264 -26.13 8.91 -7.50
C PRO A 264 -25.60 9.79 -6.37
N ALA A 265 -24.47 10.46 -6.59
CA ALA A 265 -23.87 11.40 -5.66
C ALA A 265 -24.86 12.54 -5.32
N SER A 266 -25.56 12.41 -4.20
CA SER A 266 -26.26 13.52 -3.55
C SER A 266 -25.57 13.81 -2.22
N SER A 267 -24.75 14.85 -2.23
CA SER A 267 -24.44 15.77 -1.14
C SER A 267 -24.51 15.21 0.30
N TYR A 268 -23.36 14.76 0.83
CA TYR A 268 -23.13 14.66 2.27
C TYR A 268 -22.11 15.72 2.73
N PRO A 269 -22.33 16.36 3.89
CA PRO A 269 -21.42 17.36 4.44
C PRO A 269 -20.24 16.69 5.18
N SER A 270 -19.05 17.25 4.97
CA SER A 270 -17.78 16.86 5.58
C SER A 270 -17.75 17.09 7.09
N TYR A 271 -17.26 16.10 7.84
CA TYR A 271 -16.89 16.25 9.25
C TYR A 271 -15.41 15.93 9.43
N SER A 272 -14.67 16.96 9.80
CA SER A 272 -13.26 16.96 10.17
C SER A 272 -12.99 16.05 11.37
N SER A 273 -12.05 15.12 11.23
CA SER A 273 -11.33 14.49 12.35
C SER A 273 -9.93 15.06 12.41
N SER A 274 -9.63 15.84 13.44
CA SER A 274 -8.32 16.42 13.69
C SER A 274 -7.32 15.33 14.12
N THR A 275 -6.64 14.75 13.14
CA THR A 275 -5.31 14.15 13.27
C THR A 275 -4.25 15.27 13.20
N PRO A 276 -3.02 15.06 13.70
CA PRO A 276 -1.95 16.04 13.53
C PRO A 276 -1.81 16.36 12.03
N SER A 277 -1.91 17.64 11.68
CA SER A 277 -1.91 18.11 10.29
C SER A 277 -0.56 17.84 9.62
N HIS A 278 -0.46 16.77 8.85
CA HIS A 278 0.67 16.53 7.95
C HIS A 278 0.37 17.21 6.61
N ARG A 279 1.25 18.12 6.16
CA ARG A 279 1.14 18.73 4.82
C ARG A 279 1.95 17.90 3.83
N TYR A 280 1.25 17.26 2.89
CA TYR A 280 1.86 16.50 1.82
C TYR A 280 1.96 17.35 0.55
N THR A 281 3.15 17.43 -0.05
CA THR A 281 3.29 17.99 -1.40
C THR A 281 3.99 16.99 -2.29
N SER A 282 3.51 16.83 -3.52
CA SER A 282 4.02 15.86 -4.46
C SER A 282 4.32 16.43 -5.84
N VAL A 283 5.15 15.70 -6.58
CA VAL A 283 5.42 15.88 -8.00
C VAL A 283 5.12 14.58 -8.70
N ASP A 284 4.15 14.55 -9.62
CA ASP A 284 3.91 13.36 -10.44
C ASP A 284 3.21 13.63 -11.77
N GLY A 285 3.91 13.38 -12.88
CA GLY A 285 3.32 13.44 -14.21
C GLY A 285 2.69 14.78 -14.57
N ASP A 286 1.58 14.74 -15.31
CA ASP A 286 0.72 15.89 -15.62
C ASP A 286 -0.54 15.77 -14.75
N PRO A 287 -0.65 16.50 -13.63
CA PRO A 287 0.08 17.71 -13.28
C PRO A 287 1.33 17.52 -12.42
N HIS A 288 2.35 18.34 -12.69
CA HIS A 288 3.67 18.27 -12.07
C HIS A 288 3.68 18.52 -10.57
N PHE A 289 2.66 19.14 -9.99
CA PHE A 289 2.66 19.49 -8.58
C PHE A 289 1.26 19.34 -7.99
N ILE A 290 1.16 18.64 -6.86
CA ILE A 290 -0.05 18.57 -6.04
C ILE A 290 0.35 19.03 -4.64
N ILE A 291 -0.40 20.01 -4.11
CA ILE A 291 -0.23 20.58 -2.78
C ILE A 291 -1.48 20.25 -1.98
N ASP A 292 -1.32 19.49 -0.92
CA ASP A 292 -2.37 19.25 0.07
C ASP A 292 -2.51 20.47 1.00
N ILE A 293 -3.76 20.91 1.22
CA ILE A 293 -4.12 21.98 2.14
C ILE A 293 -5.05 21.41 3.21
N PRO A 294 -4.50 20.78 4.27
CA PRO A 294 -5.28 20.08 5.29
C PRO A 294 -6.32 20.96 5.98
N GLU A 295 -6.05 22.26 6.15
CA GLU A 295 -6.98 23.19 6.78
C GLU A 295 -8.27 23.44 5.98
N LYS A 296 -8.25 23.08 4.69
CA LYS A 296 -9.36 23.25 3.76
C LYS A 296 -9.96 21.93 3.27
N ASP A 297 -9.33 20.80 3.59
CA ASP A 297 -9.68 19.48 3.05
C ASP A 297 -9.71 19.52 1.51
N ASP A 298 -8.70 20.15 0.91
CA ASP A 298 -8.67 20.41 -0.53
C ASP A 298 -7.23 20.49 -1.07
N HIS A 299 -7.07 20.31 -2.39
CA HIS A 299 -5.78 20.27 -3.06
C HIS A 299 -5.63 21.38 -4.10
N LEU A 300 -4.41 21.90 -4.23
CA LEU A 300 -3.99 22.77 -5.32
C LEU A 300 -3.07 22.00 -6.26
N CYS A 301 -3.22 22.18 -7.57
CA CYS A 301 -2.37 21.51 -8.54
C CYS A 301 -1.95 22.44 -9.67
N PHE A 302 -0.73 22.27 -10.18
CA PHE A 302 -0.23 23.08 -11.29
C PHE A 302 0.88 22.39 -12.07
N ASN A 303 1.16 22.93 -13.26
CA ASN A 303 2.25 22.51 -14.12
C ASN A 303 3.30 23.60 -14.24
N ILE A 304 4.57 23.22 -14.40
CA ILE A 304 5.61 24.11 -14.93
C ILE A 304 5.99 23.61 -16.31
N TYR A 305 5.63 24.38 -17.34
CA TYR A 305 5.99 24.10 -18.73
C TYR A 305 7.31 24.80 -19.06
N GLU A 306 8.39 24.03 -19.13
CA GLU A 306 9.74 24.55 -19.40
C GLU A 306 10.56 23.52 -20.20
N ASP A 307 11.60 23.98 -20.90
CA ASP A 307 12.37 23.12 -21.81
C ASP A 307 13.09 21.96 -21.09
N PRO A 308 13.17 20.76 -21.70
CA PRO A 308 13.95 19.64 -21.17
C PRO A 308 15.40 20.03 -20.88
N GLY A 309 15.92 19.55 -19.75
CA GLY A 309 17.28 19.80 -19.27
C GLY A 309 17.37 20.91 -18.23
N LYS A 310 16.32 21.75 -18.09
CA LYS A 310 16.23 22.75 -17.01
C LYS A 310 16.07 22.07 -15.66
N ILE A 311 16.63 22.69 -14.62
CA ILE A 311 16.63 22.15 -13.26
C ILE A 311 15.82 23.09 -12.39
N LEU A 312 14.79 22.56 -11.73
CA LEU A 312 13.93 23.29 -10.81
C LEU A 312 14.41 23.06 -9.38
N ASN A 313 14.50 24.13 -8.59
CA ASN A 313 14.64 24.06 -7.16
C ASN A 313 13.28 23.81 -6.51
N LEU A 314 13.13 22.60 -5.95
CA LEU A 314 11.88 22.16 -5.35
C LEU A 314 11.81 22.57 -3.88
N ILE A 315 12.88 22.32 -3.14
CA ILE A 315 13.00 22.61 -1.70
C ILE A 315 14.39 23.18 -1.44
N SER A 316 14.46 24.19 -0.60
CA SER A 316 15.68 24.80 -0.09
C SER A 316 15.41 25.23 1.36
N ASP A 317 15.99 24.52 2.31
CA ASP A 317 15.93 24.85 3.73
C ASP A 317 17.34 25.17 4.26
N PRO A 318 17.67 26.46 4.45
CA PRO A 318 18.99 26.86 4.90
C PRO A 318 19.29 26.45 6.35
N SER A 319 18.27 26.21 7.18
CA SER A 319 18.48 25.88 8.60
C SER A 319 18.83 24.40 8.82
N THR A 320 18.40 23.52 7.92
CA THR A 320 18.71 22.08 7.97
C THR A 320 19.75 21.67 6.92
N GLY A 321 20.15 22.61 6.06
CA GLY A 321 21.04 22.39 4.92
C GLY A 321 20.45 21.54 3.80
N ILE A 322 19.13 21.27 3.81
CA ILE A 322 18.47 20.42 2.83
C ILE A 322 18.17 21.21 1.56
N THR A 323 18.62 20.69 0.41
CA THR A 323 18.24 21.20 -0.91
C THR A 323 17.78 20.05 -1.80
N VAL A 324 16.64 20.22 -2.46
CA VAL A 324 16.09 19.26 -3.41
C VAL A 324 15.89 19.93 -4.76
N ASN A 325 16.51 19.38 -5.80
CA ASN A 325 16.42 19.87 -7.17
C ASN A 325 15.97 18.75 -8.12
N GLY A 326 15.13 19.08 -9.08
CA GLY A 326 14.63 18.16 -10.10
C GLY A 326 14.95 18.64 -11.51
N GLN A 327 15.62 17.81 -12.32
CA GLN A 327 15.86 18.08 -13.72
C GLN A 327 14.69 17.59 -14.57
N LEU A 328 14.14 18.51 -15.37
CA LEU A 328 13.09 18.23 -16.31
C LEU A 328 13.61 17.42 -17.50
N ILE A 329 12.86 16.39 -17.87
CA ILE A 329 12.96 15.68 -19.14
C ILE A 329 11.66 15.93 -19.91
N GLY A 330 11.73 15.86 -21.23
CA GLY A 330 10.54 15.96 -22.08
C GLY A 330 10.80 15.27 -23.41
N TYR A 331 9.73 15.02 -24.15
CA TYR A 331 9.81 14.22 -25.37
C TYR A 331 9.98 15.06 -26.64
N LYS A 332 10.83 14.59 -27.57
CA LYS A 332 10.95 15.19 -28.92
C LYS A 332 9.77 14.77 -29.80
N GLN A 333 8.81 15.66 -30.03
CA GLN A 333 7.90 15.55 -31.18
C GLN A 333 8.25 16.55 -32.31
N SER A 334 7.86 16.17 -33.53
CA SER A 334 8.12 16.87 -34.79
C SER A 334 7.71 18.35 -34.74
N ARG A 335 8.44 19.19 -35.47
CA ARG A 335 8.42 20.67 -35.55
C ARG A 335 7.06 21.40 -35.70
N ASN A 336 5.91 20.72 -35.72
CA ASN A 336 4.65 21.28 -36.23
C ASN A 336 3.42 21.24 -35.29
N ASP A 337 3.53 20.86 -34.02
CA ASP A 337 2.39 20.94 -33.08
C ASP A 337 2.54 22.07 -32.06
N VAL A 338 1.45 22.82 -31.85
CA VAL A 338 1.36 24.08 -31.07
C VAL A 338 0.93 23.82 -29.62
N GLN A 339 0.99 22.57 -29.13
CA GLN A 339 0.61 22.24 -27.75
C GLN A 339 1.79 22.36 -26.76
N PRO A 340 1.54 22.77 -25.50
CA PRO A 340 2.57 22.80 -24.46
C PRO A 340 3.23 21.43 -24.31
N GLN A 341 4.56 21.40 -24.16
CA GLN A 341 5.30 20.16 -23.97
C GLN A 341 5.03 19.59 -22.58
N ASN A 342 4.64 18.31 -22.50
CA ASN A 342 4.63 17.61 -21.22
C ASN A 342 6.08 17.33 -20.79
N SER A 343 6.51 17.93 -19.68
CA SER A 343 7.76 17.63 -18.99
C SER A 343 7.53 16.63 -17.85
N TYR A 344 8.61 16.05 -17.34
CA TYR A 344 8.62 15.14 -16.19
C TYR A 344 9.93 15.31 -15.42
N ILE A 345 10.01 14.90 -14.15
CA ILE A 345 11.31 14.83 -13.46
C ILE A 345 12.03 13.54 -13.88
N GLY A 346 13.17 13.68 -14.56
CA GLY A 346 13.99 12.53 -14.97
C GLY A 346 15.21 12.30 -14.09
N ARG A 347 15.60 13.30 -13.30
CA ARG A 347 16.73 13.19 -12.38
C ARG A 347 16.48 14.08 -11.17
N LEU A 348 16.60 13.50 -9.99
CA LEU A 348 16.39 14.18 -8.73
C LEU A 348 17.71 14.20 -7.93
N GLY A 349 18.05 15.36 -7.36
CA GLY A 349 19.17 15.51 -6.44
C GLY A 349 18.68 15.99 -5.09
N ILE A 350 19.09 15.29 -4.03
CA ILE A 350 18.87 15.69 -2.64
C ILE A 350 20.24 15.90 -2.00
N LEU A 351 20.50 17.11 -1.54
CA LEU A 351 21.71 17.54 -0.84
C LEU A 351 21.38 17.80 0.62
N ASN A 352 22.24 17.36 1.53
CA ASN A 352 22.31 17.92 2.88
C ASN A 352 23.75 18.37 3.15
N GLU A 353 23.96 19.68 3.22
CA GLU A 353 25.30 20.27 3.41
C GLU A 353 25.87 19.97 4.80
N GLU A 354 25.03 19.99 5.84
CA GLU A 354 25.45 19.75 7.23
C GLU A 354 25.91 18.31 7.46
N LEU A 355 25.22 17.36 6.82
CA LEU A 355 25.52 15.93 6.90
C LEU A 355 26.52 15.46 5.84
N ASN A 356 26.91 16.33 4.91
CA ASN A 356 27.74 15.99 3.74
C ASN A 356 27.17 14.79 2.95
N LEU A 357 25.86 14.82 2.72
CA LEU A 357 25.09 13.79 2.01
C LEU A 357 24.68 14.30 0.63
N LYS A 358 24.83 13.46 -0.40
CA LYS A 358 24.28 13.71 -1.74
C LYS A 358 23.60 12.45 -2.25
N LEU A 359 22.32 12.53 -2.53
CA LEU A 359 21.55 11.47 -3.15
C LEU A 359 21.13 11.91 -4.56
N GLU A 360 21.56 11.15 -5.56
CA GLU A 360 21.12 11.30 -6.95
C GLU A 360 20.22 10.12 -7.32
N VAL A 361 19.02 10.41 -7.80
CA VAL A 361 18.07 9.39 -8.26
C VAL A 361 17.71 9.64 -9.72
N THR A 362 17.77 8.57 -10.51
CA THR A 362 17.39 8.52 -11.93
C THR A 362 16.58 7.23 -12.16
N PRO A 363 15.77 7.14 -13.23
CA PRO A 363 15.10 5.89 -13.59
C PRO A 363 16.03 4.67 -13.75
N GLU A 364 17.31 4.88 -14.05
CA GLU A 364 18.27 3.80 -14.25
C GLU A 364 19.04 3.42 -12.97
N ARG A 365 19.32 4.37 -12.08
CA ARG A 365 20.21 4.18 -10.93
C ARG A 365 19.96 5.15 -9.78
N ILE A 366 20.38 4.74 -8.59
CA ILE A 366 20.34 5.50 -7.35
C ILE A 366 21.76 5.59 -6.81
N ILE A 367 22.28 6.79 -6.56
CA ILE A 367 23.65 7.00 -6.07
C ILE A 367 23.60 7.79 -4.76
N LEU A 368 24.11 7.19 -3.70
CA LEU A 368 24.26 7.84 -2.40
C LEU A 368 25.74 8.12 -2.14
N HIS A 369 26.07 9.39 -1.96
CA HIS A 369 27.34 9.86 -1.43
C HIS A 369 27.14 10.23 0.05
N ASN A 370 27.89 9.57 0.93
CA ASN A 370 27.95 9.88 2.35
C ASN A 370 29.40 10.17 2.73
N GLY A 371 29.74 11.46 2.85
CA GLY A 371 31.12 11.90 2.98
C GLY A 371 31.96 11.50 1.76
N THR A 372 33.00 10.69 1.98
CA THR A 372 33.86 10.17 0.90
C THR A 372 33.39 8.84 0.31
N LYS A 373 32.39 8.21 0.92
CA LYS A 373 31.88 6.91 0.47
C LYS A 373 30.80 7.12 -0.57
N GLN A 374 30.94 6.47 -1.70
CA GLN A 374 29.92 6.42 -2.75
C GLN A 374 29.36 5.01 -2.83
N MET A 375 28.03 4.92 -2.83
CA MET A 375 27.29 3.69 -3.03
C MET A 375 26.37 3.87 -4.24
N THR A 376 26.20 2.82 -5.03
CA THR A 376 25.34 2.82 -6.20
C THR A 376 24.41 1.62 -6.10
N PHE A 377 23.13 1.90 -6.28
CA PHE A 377 22.03 0.95 -6.24
C PHE A 377 21.25 1.03 -7.55
N THR A 378 20.46 -0.01 -7.79
CA THR A 378 19.51 -0.13 -8.88
C THR A 378 18.11 -0.25 -8.30
N TRP A 379 17.10 0.01 -9.12
CA TRP A 379 15.70 -0.22 -8.74
C TRP A 379 15.35 -1.70 -8.58
N LEU A 380 16.28 -2.64 -8.82
CA LEU A 380 16.07 -4.07 -8.56
C LEU A 380 16.53 -4.49 -7.17
N ASP A 381 17.26 -3.62 -6.47
CA ASP A 381 17.77 -3.88 -5.13
C ASP A 381 16.67 -3.64 -4.09
N GLU A 382 16.78 -4.34 -2.96
CA GLU A 382 15.97 -4.14 -1.77
C GLU A 382 16.91 -3.88 -0.60
N VAL A 383 16.92 -2.65 -0.11
CA VAL A 383 17.97 -2.15 0.78
C VAL A 383 17.35 -1.34 1.89
N THR A 384 17.77 -1.58 3.13
CA THR A 384 17.51 -0.68 4.26
C THR A 384 18.85 -0.31 4.89
N LEU A 385 19.24 0.96 4.74
CA LEU A 385 20.43 1.53 5.38
C LEU A 385 19.99 2.38 6.57
N LEU A 386 20.56 2.08 7.73
CA LEU A 386 20.33 2.81 8.97
C LEU A 386 21.66 3.39 9.45
N TYR A 387 21.85 4.69 9.23
CA TYR A 387 22.91 5.50 9.82
C TYR A 387 22.31 6.42 10.90
N PRO A 388 23.12 6.92 11.85
CA PRO A 388 22.63 7.76 12.94
C PRO A 388 21.81 8.98 12.49
N THR A 389 22.11 9.53 11.31
CA THR A 389 21.45 10.72 10.76
C THR A 389 20.91 10.49 9.34
N LEU A 390 20.80 9.24 8.89
CA LEU A 390 20.29 8.92 7.56
C LEU A 390 19.64 7.54 7.57
N THR A 391 18.36 7.50 7.20
CA THR A 391 17.67 6.27 6.82
C THR A 391 17.44 6.31 5.32
N LEU A 392 17.90 5.28 4.60
CA LEU A 392 17.61 5.08 3.19
C LEU A 392 16.98 3.71 3.01
N LYS A 393 15.76 3.66 2.47
CA LYS A 393 15.07 2.43 2.14
C LYS A 393 14.77 2.40 0.64
N ILE A 394 15.21 1.34 -0.03
CA ILE A 394 14.93 1.10 -1.44
C ILE A 394 13.97 -0.07 -1.51
N ILE A 395 12.76 0.18 -2.01
CA ILE A 395 11.74 -0.82 -2.26
C ILE A 395 11.79 -1.19 -3.74
N ARG A 396 12.03 -2.49 -3.99
CA ARG A 396 12.26 -3.03 -5.32
C ARG A 396 11.18 -2.62 -6.33
N LYS A 397 11.62 -2.04 -7.45
CA LYS A 397 10.83 -1.54 -8.58
C LYS A 397 9.74 -0.52 -8.22
N LYS A 398 9.81 0.08 -7.03
CA LYS A 398 8.72 0.89 -6.48
C LYS A 398 9.19 2.28 -6.08
N SER A 399 9.96 2.37 -5.00
CA SER A 399 10.27 3.66 -4.38
C SER A 399 11.61 3.68 -3.64
N VAL A 400 12.14 4.89 -3.45
CA VAL A 400 13.23 5.19 -2.54
C VAL A 400 12.70 6.12 -1.46
N GLU A 401 12.78 5.70 -0.21
CA GLU A 401 12.44 6.51 0.96
C GLU A 401 13.74 6.99 1.61
N VAL A 402 13.85 8.29 1.87
CA VAL A 402 15.01 8.90 2.51
C VAL A 402 14.56 9.80 3.66
N SER A 403 15.16 9.59 4.83
CA SER A 403 14.96 10.42 6.01
C SER A 403 16.32 10.86 6.55
N MET A 404 16.48 12.14 6.84
CA MET A 404 17.77 12.74 7.22
C MET A 404 17.69 13.37 8.62
N GLY A 405 18.40 12.77 9.59
CA GLY A 405 18.46 13.21 10.98
C GLY A 405 17.11 13.08 11.69
N GLU A 406 16.78 14.07 12.52
CA GLU A 406 15.40 14.27 12.99
C GLU A 406 14.55 15.07 11.97
N GLY A 407 15.05 15.30 10.75
CA GLY A 407 14.45 16.17 9.74
C GLY A 407 13.40 15.49 8.85
N ALA A 408 13.19 16.06 7.67
CA ALA A 408 12.13 15.66 6.74
C ALA A 408 12.33 14.28 6.12
N THR A 409 11.20 13.62 5.84
CA THR A 409 11.15 12.35 5.12
C THR A 409 10.61 12.57 3.71
N PHE A 410 11.36 12.08 2.73
CA PHE A 410 11.03 12.18 1.31
C PHE A 410 10.87 10.80 0.70
N VAL A 411 9.95 10.67 -0.24
CA VAL A 411 9.74 9.47 -1.05
C VAL A 411 9.87 9.80 -2.52
N ILE A 412 10.61 8.96 -3.23
CA ILE A 412 10.85 9.08 -4.66
C ILE A 412 10.27 7.84 -5.31
N ILE A 413 9.27 8.01 -6.18
CA ILE A 413 8.57 6.91 -6.84
C ILE A 413 9.11 6.74 -8.26
N LEU A 414 9.33 5.50 -8.70
CA LEU A 414 9.67 5.20 -10.09
C LEU A 414 8.41 4.92 -10.90
N HIS A 415 8.15 5.75 -11.90
CA HIS A 415 7.10 5.50 -12.89
C HIS A 415 7.67 4.79 -14.10
N GLN A 416 7.39 3.49 -14.19
CA GLN A 416 7.82 2.67 -15.32
C GLN A 416 6.78 2.71 -16.43
N THR A 417 7.19 3.24 -17.58
CA THR A 417 6.37 3.32 -18.78
C THR A 417 6.56 2.06 -19.64
N TRP A 418 5.51 1.67 -20.37
CA TRP A 418 5.52 0.42 -21.11
C TRP A 418 6.54 0.44 -22.27
N ARG A 419 7.50 -0.50 -22.28
CA ARG A 419 8.64 -0.57 -23.25
C ARG A 419 8.28 -0.54 -24.75
N ARG A 420 7.01 -0.75 -25.14
CA ARG A 420 6.53 -0.68 -26.53
C ARG A 420 5.75 0.60 -26.87
N ASN A 421 5.61 1.54 -25.93
CA ASN A 421 4.97 2.83 -26.21
C ASN A 421 6.06 3.88 -26.54
N PRO A 422 6.27 4.26 -27.81
CA PRO A 422 7.38 5.13 -28.21
C PRO A 422 7.23 6.61 -27.78
N LYS A 423 6.27 6.94 -26.91
CA LYS A 423 5.88 8.32 -26.56
C LYS A 423 6.24 8.74 -25.13
N HIS A 424 6.50 7.80 -24.21
CA HIS A 424 6.79 8.11 -22.81
C HIS A 424 8.03 7.33 -22.35
N GLY A 425 8.95 8.01 -21.66
CA GLY A 425 10.07 7.39 -20.97
C GLY A 425 9.79 7.31 -19.47
N ASP A 426 10.56 6.47 -18.76
CA ASP A 426 10.45 6.36 -17.31
C ASP A 426 10.79 7.71 -16.64
N PHE A 427 10.05 8.04 -15.58
CA PHE A 427 10.22 9.29 -14.85
C PHE A 427 10.08 9.06 -13.35
N LEU A 428 10.37 10.11 -12.58
CA LEU A 428 10.37 10.08 -11.14
C LEU A 428 9.25 10.93 -10.56
N GLY A 429 8.59 10.38 -9.57
CA GLY A 429 7.73 11.10 -8.63
C GLY A 429 8.49 11.54 -7.40
N PHE A 430 8.16 12.68 -6.84
CA PHE A 430 8.78 13.18 -5.61
C PHE A 430 7.74 13.63 -4.59
N TYR A 431 7.88 13.15 -3.36
CA TYR A 431 6.89 13.29 -2.30
C TYR A 431 7.55 13.73 -1.00
N ALA A 432 7.04 14.80 -0.39
CA ALA A 432 7.40 15.18 0.98
C ALA A 432 6.37 14.60 1.95
N LEU A 433 6.75 13.54 2.68
CA LEU A 433 5.86 12.86 3.64
C LEU A 433 5.84 13.54 5.01
N ASP A 434 6.97 14.11 5.41
CA ASP A 434 7.08 14.78 6.69
C ASP A 434 7.81 16.13 6.53
N SER A 435 7.03 17.17 6.25
CA SER A 435 7.53 18.54 6.04
C SER A 435 7.53 19.41 7.31
N HIS A 436 6.85 19.01 8.39
CA HIS A 436 6.71 19.83 9.61
C HIS A 436 8.02 20.01 10.39
N ARG A 437 9.06 19.29 10.00
CA ARG A 437 10.39 19.33 10.60
C ARG A 437 11.40 20.14 9.78
N LEU A 438 10.98 20.66 8.64
CA LEU A 438 11.72 21.68 7.90
C LEU A 438 11.51 23.03 8.57
N SER A 439 12.50 23.91 8.43
CA SER A 439 12.44 25.19 9.14
C SER A 439 11.42 26.15 8.52
N GLU A 440 11.01 27.16 9.29
CA GLU A 440 10.20 28.29 8.82
C GLU A 440 10.88 29.08 7.66
N GLN A 441 12.18 28.89 7.45
CA GLN A 441 12.92 29.51 6.34
C GLN A 441 12.90 28.68 5.06
N THR A 442 12.22 27.53 5.07
CA THR A 442 12.14 26.65 3.91
C THR A 442 11.42 27.35 2.77
N HIS A 443 12.04 27.27 1.59
CA HIS A 443 11.53 27.85 0.37
C HIS A 443 11.75 26.88 -0.80
N GLY A 444 11.43 27.30 -2.01
CA GLY A 444 11.52 26.52 -3.23
C GLY A 444 10.16 26.42 -3.90
N LEU A 445 10.10 25.80 -5.07
CA LEU A 445 8.86 25.70 -5.83
C LEU A 445 7.78 24.97 -5.03
N LEU A 446 8.16 23.93 -4.27
CA LEU A 446 7.30 23.23 -3.31
C LEU A 446 7.48 23.73 -1.87
N GLY A 447 8.72 24.01 -1.47
CA GLY A 447 9.03 24.33 -0.07
C GLY A 447 8.27 25.54 0.50
N GLN A 448 7.88 26.50 -0.35
CA GLN A 448 7.05 27.65 0.06
C GLN A 448 5.66 27.25 0.58
N PHE A 449 5.16 26.07 0.22
CA PHE A 449 3.84 25.54 0.62
C PHE A 449 3.91 24.62 1.85
N PHE A 450 5.09 24.42 2.43
CA PHE A 450 5.21 23.80 3.74
C PHE A 450 4.75 24.73 4.87
N HIS A 451 4.51 26.00 4.55
CA HIS A 451 3.94 27.00 5.43
C HIS A 451 2.43 27.20 5.14
N PRO A 452 1.63 27.64 6.13
CA PRO A 452 0.19 27.76 5.94
C PRO A 452 -0.15 28.73 4.81
N ILE A 453 -0.92 28.26 3.84
CA ILE A 453 -1.50 29.10 2.78
C ILE A 453 -3.02 29.05 2.89
N ASN A 454 -3.66 30.21 2.75
CA ASN A 454 -5.12 30.33 2.76
C ASN A 454 -5.59 30.86 1.41
N PHE A 455 -6.65 30.27 0.91
CA PHE A 455 -7.33 30.70 -0.30
C PHE A 455 -8.85 30.65 -0.13
N THR A 456 -9.54 31.42 -0.97
CA THR A 456 -11.01 31.45 -1.05
C THR A 456 -11.44 31.18 -2.47
N ILE A 457 -12.41 30.28 -2.65
CA ILE A 457 -13.04 30.00 -3.95
C ILE A 457 -14.35 30.79 -4.04
N LEU A 458 -14.51 31.51 -5.14
CA LEU A 458 -15.68 32.30 -5.48
C LEU A 458 -16.17 31.91 -6.88
N GLU A 459 -17.43 32.22 -7.18
CA GLU A 459 -17.98 32.17 -8.55
C GLU A 459 -17.75 30.83 -9.28
N VAL A 460 -18.05 29.70 -8.63
CA VAL A 460 -17.96 28.39 -9.31
C VAL A 460 -18.99 28.34 -10.43
N HIS A 461 -18.52 28.15 -11.67
CA HIS A 461 -19.36 28.09 -12.86
C HIS A 461 -18.93 26.94 -13.78
N PRO A 462 -19.82 26.48 -14.69
CA PRO A 462 -19.42 25.48 -15.68
C PRO A 462 -18.21 25.97 -16.49
N GLY A 463 -17.18 25.14 -16.58
CA GLY A 463 -15.99 25.41 -17.38
C GLY A 463 -16.17 24.97 -18.83
N SER A 464 -15.09 25.01 -19.61
CA SER A 464 -15.09 24.60 -21.02
C SER A 464 -15.44 23.12 -21.24
N THR A 465 -15.17 22.29 -20.23
CA THR A 465 -15.59 20.88 -20.18
C THR A 465 -16.60 20.70 -19.04
N PRO A 466 -17.78 20.08 -19.27
CA PRO A 466 -18.85 20.00 -18.27
C PRO A 466 -18.45 19.37 -16.92
N GLU A 467 -17.48 18.46 -16.94
CA GLU A 467 -16.97 17.74 -15.77
C GLU A 467 -15.89 18.52 -14.99
N LYS A 468 -15.43 19.66 -15.53
CA LYS A 468 -14.38 20.50 -14.94
C LYS A 468 -14.89 21.93 -14.77
N PRO A 469 -15.56 22.26 -13.65
CA PRO A 469 -16.00 23.62 -13.38
C PRO A 469 -14.82 24.57 -13.20
N ASP A 470 -14.99 25.80 -13.66
CA ASP A 470 -14.05 26.89 -13.42
C ASP A 470 -14.51 27.72 -12.21
N ALA A 471 -13.57 28.36 -11.53
CA ALA A 471 -13.85 29.23 -10.39
C ALA A 471 -12.82 30.35 -10.28
N THR A 472 -13.18 31.37 -9.49
CA THR A 472 -12.29 32.47 -9.10
C THR A 472 -11.65 32.15 -7.75
N MET A 473 -10.34 31.95 -7.71
CA MET A 473 -9.57 31.76 -6.47
C MET A 473 -8.94 33.09 -6.03
N ILE A 474 -9.13 33.46 -4.77
CA ILE A 474 -8.37 34.54 -4.12
C ILE A 474 -7.30 33.91 -3.22
N VAL A 475 -6.03 34.14 -3.54
CA VAL A 475 -4.87 33.60 -2.81
C VAL A 475 -3.73 34.61 -2.84
N LYS A 476 -3.03 34.82 -1.71
CA LYS A 476 -1.91 35.79 -1.59
C LYS A 476 -2.23 37.20 -2.16
N ASN A 477 -3.45 37.70 -1.97
CA ASN A 477 -3.98 38.96 -2.55
C ASN A 477 -4.09 38.99 -4.08
N ASN A 478 -3.92 37.86 -4.76
CA ASN A 478 -4.14 37.69 -6.19
C ASN A 478 -5.52 37.07 -6.44
N GLN A 479 -6.09 37.39 -7.60
CA GLN A 479 -7.31 36.77 -8.11
C GLN A 479 -6.96 35.93 -9.34
N LEU A 480 -7.15 34.61 -9.23
CA LEU A 480 -6.78 33.63 -10.23
C LEU A 480 -8.02 32.92 -10.75
N THR A 481 -8.04 32.59 -12.04
CA THR A 481 -9.00 31.63 -12.58
C THR A 481 -8.42 30.23 -12.41
N VAL A 482 -9.20 29.34 -11.78
CA VAL A 482 -8.81 27.95 -11.51
C VAL A 482 -9.85 26.98 -12.05
N THR A 483 -9.43 25.76 -12.38
CA THR A 483 -10.32 24.73 -12.94
C THR A 483 -10.30 23.50 -12.03
N ARG A 484 -11.46 22.97 -11.64
CA ARG A 484 -11.53 21.73 -10.85
C ARG A 484 -11.23 20.52 -11.73
N GLY A 485 -10.38 19.62 -11.27
CA GLY A 485 -10.09 18.37 -11.95
C GLY A 485 -9.70 17.25 -10.99
N TRP A 486 -9.65 16.03 -11.52
CA TRP A 486 -9.12 14.86 -10.82
C TRP A 486 -7.68 14.63 -11.25
N GLN A 487 -6.82 14.32 -10.29
CA GLN A 487 -5.40 14.03 -10.52
C GLN A 487 -4.98 12.81 -9.72
N LYS A 488 -3.96 12.11 -10.21
CA LYS A 488 -3.44 10.93 -9.53
C LYS A 488 -2.41 11.31 -8.49
N ASP A 489 -2.66 10.89 -7.26
CA ASP A 489 -1.69 10.92 -6.18
C ASP A 489 -1.20 9.50 -5.86
N TYR A 490 0.10 9.28 -5.89
CA TYR A 490 0.74 7.98 -5.70
C TYR A 490 1.33 7.81 -4.28
N THR A 491 1.04 8.71 -3.35
CA THR A 491 1.43 8.61 -1.92
C THR A 491 1.00 7.30 -1.28
N GLU A 492 -0.30 6.97 -1.35
CA GLU A 492 -0.88 5.78 -0.72
C GLU A 492 -0.76 4.52 -1.60
N ASP A 493 -1.09 4.65 -2.88
CA ASP A 493 -0.94 3.58 -3.88
C ASP A 493 0.03 4.00 -5.00
N SER A 494 1.32 3.74 -4.76
CA SER A 494 2.38 3.99 -5.75
C SER A 494 2.23 3.26 -7.09
N LYS A 495 1.35 2.25 -7.19
CA LYS A 495 1.20 1.42 -8.40
C LYS A 495 0.03 1.91 -9.25
N HIS A 496 -1.10 2.24 -8.64
CA HIS A 496 -2.30 2.64 -9.38
C HIS A 496 -2.62 4.13 -9.27
N GLY A 497 -2.13 4.80 -8.22
CA GLY A 497 -2.50 6.16 -7.84
C GLY A 497 -3.95 6.27 -7.36
N THR A 498 -4.18 7.16 -6.42
CA THR A 498 -5.52 7.53 -5.92
C THR A 498 -5.96 8.80 -6.63
N ASP A 499 -7.20 8.84 -7.14
CA ASP A 499 -7.75 10.05 -7.76
C ASP A 499 -8.12 11.08 -6.68
N VAL A 500 -7.40 12.19 -6.63
CA VAL A 500 -7.64 13.32 -5.74
C VAL A 500 -8.20 14.51 -6.51
N PRO A 501 -9.25 15.18 -6.01
CA PRO A 501 -9.79 16.37 -6.65
C PRO A 501 -8.92 17.59 -6.27
N CYS A 502 -8.52 18.38 -7.27
CA CYS A 502 -7.70 19.58 -7.06
C CYS A 502 -8.19 20.77 -7.90
N TRP A 503 -7.89 21.97 -7.41
CA TRP A 503 -7.98 23.19 -8.20
C TRP A 503 -6.71 23.39 -9.00
N PHE A 504 -6.84 23.37 -10.33
CA PHE A 504 -5.73 23.55 -11.25
C PHE A 504 -5.45 25.04 -11.48
N ILE A 505 -4.22 25.46 -11.23
CA ILE A 505 -3.73 26.82 -11.45
C ILE A 505 -3.00 26.86 -12.79
N HIS A 506 -3.49 27.72 -13.69
CA HIS A 506 -2.95 27.89 -15.03
C HIS A 506 -1.66 28.75 -15.04
N ASN A 507 -1.05 28.89 -16.21
CA ASN A 507 0.09 29.80 -16.45
C ASN A 507 1.29 29.58 -15.51
N ASN A 508 1.78 28.35 -15.39
CA ASN A 508 2.96 28.05 -14.57
C ASN A 508 2.82 28.50 -13.10
N ALA A 509 1.60 28.38 -12.55
CA ALA A 509 1.24 28.79 -11.19
C ALA A 509 1.43 30.28 -10.88
N GLU A 510 1.40 31.14 -11.90
CA GLU A 510 1.51 32.58 -11.74
C GLU A 510 0.49 33.10 -10.71
N GLY A 511 0.97 33.88 -9.75
CA GLY A 511 0.17 34.44 -8.65
C GLY A 511 -0.15 33.48 -7.50
N LEU A 512 0.13 32.18 -7.64
CA LEU A 512 0.14 31.24 -6.51
C LEU A 512 1.55 31.12 -5.91
N ILE A 513 2.57 30.94 -6.75
CA ILE A 513 3.98 30.86 -6.32
C ILE A 513 4.54 32.26 -6.04
N ASP A 514 5.55 32.33 -5.18
CA ASP A 514 6.28 33.57 -4.91
C ASP A 514 7.19 33.93 -6.10
N GLY A 515 6.97 35.11 -6.68
CA GLY A 515 7.70 35.53 -7.88
C GLY A 515 7.21 34.81 -9.14
N THR A 516 8.14 34.34 -9.96
CA THR A 516 7.88 33.65 -11.23
C THR A 516 8.57 32.30 -11.24
N TYR A 517 8.06 31.36 -12.03
CA TYR A 517 8.63 30.01 -12.07
C TYR A 517 10.12 29.99 -12.48
N THR A 518 10.56 30.98 -13.26
CA THR A 518 11.97 31.16 -13.68
C THR A 518 12.91 31.45 -12.52
N ASP A 519 12.41 32.01 -11.41
CA ASP A 519 13.20 32.29 -10.21
C ASP A 519 13.65 30.99 -9.51
N TYR A 520 12.99 29.88 -9.80
CA TYR A 520 13.30 28.56 -9.27
C TYR A 520 14.17 27.73 -10.22
N ILE A 521 14.64 28.29 -11.35
CA ILE A 521 15.54 27.58 -12.27
C ILE A 521 16.99 27.71 -11.79
N VAL A 522 17.65 26.59 -11.55
CA VAL A 522 19.05 26.51 -11.10
C VAL A 522 19.96 25.91 -12.17
N SER A 523 21.26 26.17 -12.05
CA SER A 523 22.27 25.74 -13.03
C SER A 523 22.87 24.36 -12.74
N SER A 524 22.71 23.86 -11.51
CA SER A 524 23.27 22.60 -11.02
C SER A 524 22.21 21.81 -10.25
N LEU A 525 22.34 20.48 -10.25
CA LEU A 525 21.50 19.59 -9.47
C LEU A 525 21.89 19.57 -7.97
N PHE A 526 23.15 19.86 -7.66
CA PHE A 526 23.72 19.93 -6.30
C PHE A 526 24.48 21.22 -6.08
#